data_AF-Q2YAJ7-F1
#
_entry.id   AF-Q2YAJ7-F1
#
_cell.length_a   1.000
_cell.length_b   1.000
_cell.length_c   1.000
_cell.angle_alpha   90.00
_cell.angle_beta   90.00
_cell.angle_gamma   90.00
#
_symmetry.space_group_name_H-M   'P 1'
#
loop_
_entity.id
_entity.type
_entity.pdbx_description
1 polymer ?
#
loop_
_entity_poly.entity_id
_entity_poly.type
_entity_poly.pdbx_seq_one_letter_code
_entity_poly.pdbx_strand_id
1 'polypeptide(L)'
;MKVFIDTNILLDIYHLSGPDLEELRKLKKMVEKGKVELLVSMQVIDEFWRNRERVIADAMRKFRESKASAQIPNIIRIYPEAKELKEAVDKVNEVVKQLAAKARVDIEADTLKSDEVIREIFSAIKVGAVSPSLIEQAQLRSKVGNPPGKKDSLGDAINWEWLLEQEIEFWDDELIIISADGDYESELSKGKPKEYLLREWNEKNTSCELKLEKSLADFFKAKFPDIQLAEEIDKIEAIERLEESGSFAATHRAVSTLDDYDDFKDSEVKRIIKAYLDNNQIRRILEDEDVREFALKVVGLAKSEETIGLSKSLKELLEPL
;
A
#
# COMPACT_ATOMS: atom_id res chain seq x y z
N MET A 1 -7.86 3.35 -11.71
CA MET A 1 -6.97 2.16 -11.71
C MET A 1 -7.58 1.11 -10.81
N LYS A 2 -7.67 -0.13 -11.29
CA LYS A 2 -8.24 -1.25 -10.55
C LYS A 2 -7.15 -2.16 -10.01
N VAL A 3 -7.30 -2.56 -8.75
CA VAL A 3 -6.34 -3.43 -8.07
C VAL A 3 -7.10 -4.58 -7.44
N PHE A 4 -6.67 -5.81 -7.71
CA PHE A 4 -7.10 -7.00 -6.98
C PHE A 4 -5.99 -7.42 -6.03
N ILE A 5 -6.34 -7.76 -4.79
CA ILE A 5 -5.37 -8.22 -3.79
C ILE A 5 -5.73 -9.64 -3.38
N ASP A 6 -4.75 -10.52 -3.55
CA ASP A 6 -4.84 -11.90 -3.09
C ASP A 6 -4.77 -11.97 -1.55
N THR A 7 -5.43 -12.98 -0.99
CA THR A 7 -5.56 -13.17 0.46
C THR A 7 -4.21 -13.30 1.15
N ASN A 8 -3.22 -13.90 0.48
CA ASN A 8 -1.87 -14.06 1.04
C ASN A 8 -1.20 -12.72 1.35
N ILE A 9 -1.39 -11.70 0.52
CA ILE A 9 -0.85 -10.34 0.73
C ILE A 9 -1.47 -9.71 1.98
N LEU A 10 -2.78 -9.88 2.15
CA LEU A 10 -3.49 -9.37 3.33
C LEU A 10 -3.07 -10.09 4.61
N LEU A 11 -2.82 -11.41 4.54
CA LEU A 11 -2.38 -12.20 5.69
C LEU A 11 -0.91 -11.94 6.08
N ASP A 12 -0.08 -11.51 5.13
CA ASP A 12 1.35 -11.28 5.38
C ASP A 12 1.61 -10.17 6.42
N ILE A 13 0.63 -9.28 6.64
CA ILE A 13 0.69 -8.23 7.67
C ILE A 13 0.94 -8.76 9.10
N TYR A 14 0.61 -10.03 9.37
CA TYR A 14 0.84 -10.65 10.68
C TYR A 14 2.23 -11.30 10.79
N HIS A 15 2.98 -11.42 9.70
CA HIS A 15 4.32 -12.01 9.67
C HIS A 15 5.45 -11.02 9.98
N LEU A 16 5.10 -9.78 10.31
CA LEU A 16 5.90 -8.73 10.97
C LEU A 16 7.04 -8.13 10.15
N SER A 17 6.76 -6.96 9.57
CA SER A 17 7.65 -5.80 9.59
C SER A 17 6.83 -4.50 9.70
N GLY A 18 7.41 -3.44 10.30
CA GLY A 18 6.79 -2.11 10.31
C GLY A 18 6.43 -1.57 8.91
N PRO A 19 7.28 -1.79 7.88
CA PRO A 19 6.95 -1.48 6.48
C PRO A 19 5.63 -2.05 5.98
N ASP A 20 5.26 -3.28 6.32
CA ASP A 20 4.06 -3.93 5.77
C ASP A 20 2.76 -3.25 6.21
N LEU A 21 2.71 -2.79 7.47
CA LEU A 21 1.58 -2.04 7.99
C LEU A 21 1.48 -0.65 7.31
N GLU A 22 2.61 -0.05 7.00
CA GLU A 22 2.65 1.25 6.33
C GLU A 22 2.16 1.16 4.89
N GLU A 23 2.56 0.13 4.14
CA GLU A 23 2.03 -0.10 2.79
C GLU A 23 0.50 -0.34 2.79
N LEU A 24 -0.03 -1.04 3.80
CA LEU A 24 -1.47 -1.24 3.91
C LEU A 24 -2.20 0.08 4.23
N ARG A 25 -1.62 0.95 5.05
CA ARG A 25 -2.17 2.30 5.32
C ARG A 25 -2.16 3.18 4.08
N LYS A 26 -1.08 3.13 3.28
CA LYS A 26 -1.04 3.82 1.99
C LYS A 26 -2.17 3.33 1.08
N LEU A 27 -2.38 2.02 1.01
CA LEU A 27 -3.45 1.44 0.20
C LEU A 27 -4.82 1.92 0.65
N LYS A 28 -5.10 1.85 1.95
CA LYS A 28 -6.36 2.36 2.53
C LYS A 28 -6.62 3.79 2.06
N LYS A 29 -5.64 4.67 2.19
CA LYS A 29 -5.79 6.08 1.84
C LYS A 29 -5.95 6.29 0.34
N MET A 30 -5.26 5.52 -0.51
CA MET A 30 -5.48 5.54 -1.95
C MET A 30 -6.90 5.14 -2.35
N VAL A 31 -7.49 4.18 -1.64
CA VAL A 31 -8.88 3.78 -1.82
C VAL A 31 -9.84 4.90 -1.38
N GLU A 32 -9.61 5.49 -0.20
CA GLU A 32 -10.42 6.61 0.30
C GLU A 32 -10.41 7.83 -0.63
N LYS A 33 -9.27 8.08 -1.29
CA LYS A 33 -9.12 9.17 -2.27
C LYS A 33 -9.63 8.81 -3.68
N GLY A 34 -10.11 7.59 -3.90
CA GLY A 34 -10.58 7.14 -5.21
C GLY A 34 -9.48 7.01 -6.27
N LYS A 35 -8.19 7.01 -5.86
CA LYS A 35 -7.05 6.79 -6.77
C LYS A 35 -6.92 5.31 -7.15
N VAL A 36 -7.32 4.42 -6.23
CA VAL A 36 -7.35 2.97 -6.41
C VAL A 36 -8.76 2.47 -6.15
N GLU A 37 -9.33 1.76 -7.12
CA GLU A 37 -10.51 0.93 -6.90
C GLU A 37 -10.04 -0.48 -6.52
N LEU A 38 -10.27 -0.86 -5.27
CA LEU A 38 -9.84 -2.14 -4.74
C LEU A 38 -10.93 -3.20 -4.95
N LEU A 39 -10.65 -4.18 -5.81
CA LEU A 39 -11.51 -5.30 -6.15
C LEU A 39 -11.29 -6.45 -5.17
N VAL A 40 -12.30 -6.75 -4.35
CA VAL A 40 -12.27 -7.83 -3.36
C VAL A 40 -13.56 -8.62 -3.43
N SER A 41 -13.44 -9.93 -3.61
CA SER A 41 -14.57 -10.86 -3.58
C SER A 41 -14.86 -11.35 -2.15
N MET A 42 -16.07 -11.87 -1.92
CA MET A 42 -16.40 -12.56 -0.66
C MET A 42 -15.48 -13.76 -0.39
N GLN A 43 -14.95 -14.41 -1.44
CA GLN A 43 -13.99 -15.50 -1.29
C GLN A 43 -12.70 -15.02 -0.61
N VAL A 44 -12.17 -13.85 -0.97
CA VAL A 44 -10.98 -13.27 -0.30
C VAL A 44 -11.27 -12.99 1.17
N ILE A 45 -12.44 -12.41 1.48
CA ILE A 45 -12.86 -12.12 2.86
C ILE A 45 -12.92 -13.40 3.69
N ASP A 46 -13.63 -14.41 3.22
CA ASP A 46 -13.80 -15.66 3.95
C ASP A 46 -12.45 -16.40 4.09
N GLU A 47 -11.62 -16.36 3.05
CA GLU A 47 -10.30 -16.98 3.09
C GLU A 47 -9.36 -16.30 4.08
N PHE A 48 -9.43 -14.97 4.18
CA PHE A 48 -8.70 -14.21 5.18
C PHE A 48 -9.10 -14.66 6.58
N TRP A 49 -10.40 -14.66 6.91
CA TRP A 49 -10.86 -15.02 8.26
C TRP A 49 -10.62 -16.49 8.61
N ARG A 50 -10.75 -17.41 7.64
CA ARG A 50 -10.41 -18.83 7.85
C ARG A 50 -8.93 -19.04 8.17
N ASN A 51 -8.04 -18.26 7.56
CA ASN A 51 -6.60 -18.43 7.71
C ASN A 51 -5.98 -17.57 8.82
N ARG A 52 -6.65 -16.49 9.25
CA ARG A 52 -6.14 -15.53 10.24
C ARG A 52 -5.60 -16.21 11.51
N GLU A 53 -6.39 -17.09 12.14
CA GLU A 53 -5.98 -17.77 13.38
C GLU A 53 -4.68 -18.57 13.19
N ARG A 54 -4.61 -19.33 12.10
CA ARG A 54 -3.44 -20.15 11.75
C ARG A 54 -2.19 -19.29 11.54
N VAL A 55 -2.33 -18.18 10.82
CA VAL A 55 -1.23 -17.26 10.50
C VAL A 55 -0.71 -16.58 11.77
N ILE A 56 -1.60 -16.06 12.61
CA ILE A 56 -1.24 -15.46 13.91
C ILE A 56 -0.57 -16.50 14.81
N ALA A 57 -1.08 -17.73 14.87
CA ALA A 57 -0.48 -18.80 15.67
C ALA A 57 0.95 -19.13 15.22
N ASP A 58 1.21 -19.15 13.91
CA ASP A 58 2.57 -19.32 13.36
C ASP A 58 3.49 -18.16 13.73
N ALA A 59 3.05 -16.92 13.56
CA ALA A 59 3.81 -15.72 13.93
C ALA A 59 4.16 -15.74 15.43
N MET A 60 3.20 -16.06 16.30
CA MET A 60 3.40 -16.17 17.75
C MET A 60 4.32 -17.33 18.13
N ARG A 61 4.29 -18.44 17.40
CA ARG A 61 5.25 -19.54 17.59
C ARG A 61 6.68 -19.07 17.28
N LYS A 62 6.91 -18.49 16.10
CA LYS A 62 8.22 -17.96 15.68
C LYS A 62 8.75 -16.91 16.67
N PHE A 63 7.90 -16.01 17.15
CA PHE A 63 8.27 -15.03 18.18
C PHE A 63 8.67 -15.68 19.52
N ARG A 64 8.04 -16.78 19.93
CA ARG A 64 8.45 -17.51 21.15
C ARG A 64 9.75 -18.29 20.96
N GLU A 65 10.03 -18.72 19.74
CA GLU A 65 11.27 -19.41 19.38
C GLU A 65 12.47 -18.46 19.35
N SER A 66 12.26 -17.15 19.15
CA SER A 66 13.32 -16.13 19.23
C SER A 66 13.81 -15.80 20.66
N LYS A 67 13.52 -16.67 21.63
CA LYS A 67 14.03 -16.57 23.00
C LYS A 67 15.57 -16.58 23.01
N ALA A 68 16.16 -15.75 23.87
CA ALA A 68 17.61 -15.72 24.01
C ALA A 68 18.10 -17.01 24.70
N SER A 69 19.22 -17.54 24.22
CA SER A 69 19.87 -18.71 24.80
C SER A 69 21.38 -18.49 24.78
N ALA A 70 22.03 -18.70 25.92
CA ALA A 70 23.48 -18.75 26.04
C ALA A 70 23.87 -20.05 26.74
N GLN A 71 24.58 -20.93 26.03
CA GLN A 71 25.24 -22.07 26.65
C GLN A 71 26.56 -21.58 27.24
N ILE A 72 26.70 -21.64 28.56
CA ILE A 72 27.90 -21.17 29.28
C ILE A 72 28.68 -22.39 29.80
N PRO A 73 29.77 -22.80 29.12
CA PRO A 73 30.63 -23.89 29.57
C PRO A 73 31.30 -23.57 30.90
N ASN A 74 31.70 -24.61 31.65
CA ASN A 74 32.36 -24.44 32.95
C ASN A 74 33.64 -23.59 32.88
N ILE A 75 34.38 -23.65 31.76
CA ILE A 75 35.61 -22.87 31.53
C ILE A 75 35.32 -21.35 31.50
N ILE A 76 34.12 -20.96 31.04
CA ILE A 76 33.71 -19.55 30.92
C ILE A 76 33.10 -19.03 32.23
N ARG A 77 32.53 -19.91 33.07
CA ARG A 77 31.87 -19.54 34.34
C ARG A 77 32.79 -18.88 35.37
N ILE A 78 34.11 -19.00 35.19
CA ILE A 78 35.10 -18.39 36.08
C ILE A 78 35.14 -16.87 35.94
N TYR A 79 34.69 -16.34 34.80
CA TYR A 79 34.69 -14.91 34.50
C TYR A 79 33.40 -14.26 35.03
N PRO A 80 33.47 -13.12 35.75
CA PRO A 80 32.31 -12.39 36.24
C PRO A 80 31.26 -12.07 35.17
N GLU A 81 31.71 -11.78 33.94
CA GLU A 81 30.91 -11.46 32.77
C GLU A 81 29.96 -12.62 32.39
N ALA A 82 30.28 -13.86 32.78
CA ALA A 82 29.38 -15.00 32.57
C ALA A 82 28.07 -14.86 33.36
N LYS A 83 28.11 -14.21 34.53
CA LYS A 83 26.91 -13.89 35.31
C LYS A 83 26.09 -12.81 34.62
N GLU A 84 26.74 -11.75 34.15
CA GLU A 84 26.09 -10.65 33.42
C GLU A 84 25.39 -11.15 32.15
N LEU A 85 26.05 -12.04 31.39
CA LEU A 85 25.45 -12.67 30.21
C LEU A 85 24.20 -13.47 30.56
N LYS A 86 24.23 -14.24 31.66
CA LYS A 86 23.06 -15.01 32.11
C LYS A 86 21.91 -14.07 32.50
N GLU A 87 22.18 -13.03 33.26
CA GLU A 87 21.17 -12.04 33.67
C GLU A 87 20.55 -11.32 32.47
N ALA A 88 21.36 -10.99 31.46
CA ALA A 88 20.87 -10.41 30.21
C ALA A 88 19.93 -11.37 29.46
N VAL A 89 20.30 -12.65 29.34
CA VAL A 89 19.45 -13.68 28.72
C VAL A 89 18.13 -13.86 29.48
N ASP A 90 18.18 -13.93 30.81
CA ASP A 90 16.99 -14.05 31.65
C ASP A 90 16.07 -12.83 31.48
N LYS A 91 16.65 -11.62 31.42
CA LYS A 91 15.91 -10.38 31.18
C LYS A 91 15.23 -10.36 29.82
N VAL A 92 15.92 -10.78 28.75
CA VAL A 92 15.32 -10.88 27.41
C VAL A 92 14.15 -11.86 27.42
N ASN A 93 14.33 -13.04 28.02
CA ASN A 93 13.29 -14.08 28.05
C ASN A 93 12.06 -13.64 28.85
N GLU A 94 12.23 -12.86 29.93
CA GLU A 94 11.11 -12.28 30.66
C GLU A 94 10.36 -11.24 29.82
N VAL A 95 11.06 -10.38 29.09
CA VAL A 95 10.43 -9.41 28.17
C VAL A 95 9.66 -10.14 27.06
N VAL A 96 10.24 -11.17 26.45
CA VAL A 96 9.56 -12.00 25.42
C VAL A 96 8.27 -12.59 25.97
N LYS A 97 8.30 -13.15 27.20
CA LYS A 97 7.10 -13.70 27.86
C LYS A 97 6.03 -12.63 28.10
N GLN A 98 6.42 -11.45 28.58
CA GLN A 98 5.49 -10.34 28.82
C GLN A 98 4.85 -9.83 27.53
N LEU A 99 5.63 -9.66 26.46
CA LEU A 99 5.13 -9.26 25.14
C LEU A 99 4.18 -10.31 24.56
N ALA A 100 4.53 -11.60 24.67
CA ALA A 100 3.67 -12.68 24.19
C ALA A 100 2.32 -12.73 24.95
N ALA A 101 2.33 -12.44 26.25
CA ALA A 101 1.11 -12.35 27.05
C ALA A 101 0.24 -11.16 26.65
N LYS A 102 0.84 -9.98 26.41
CA LYS A 102 0.11 -8.80 25.92
C LYS A 102 -0.52 -9.05 24.55
N ALA A 103 0.27 -9.53 23.59
CA ALA A 103 -0.22 -9.85 22.25
C ALA A 103 -1.36 -10.86 22.28
N ARG A 104 -1.32 -11.83 23.20
CA ARG A 104 -2.42 -12.80 23.37
C ARG A 104 -3.74 -12.13 23.78
N VAL A 105 -3.70 -11.15 24.67
CA VAL A 105 -4.90 -10.37 25.05
C VAL A 105 -5.47 -9.66 23.82
N ASP A 106 -4.62 -9.01 23.03
CA ASP A 106 -5.05 -8.30 21.83
C ASP A 106 -5.60 -9.26 20.74
N ILE A 107 -5.02 -10.45 20.60
CA ILE A 107 -5.49 -11.50 19.69
C ILE A 107 -6.87 -12.01 20.11
N GLU A 108 -7.06 -12.33 21.39
CA GLU A 108 -8.34 -12.85 21.91
C GLU A 108 -9.46 -11.79 21.87
N ALA A 109 -9.09 -10.51 21.88
CA ALA A 109 -10.02 -9.39 21.76
C ALA A 109 -10.24 -8.93 20.29
N ASP A 110 -9.53 -9.50 19.31
CA ASP A 110 -9.48 -9.02 17.91
C ASP A 110 -9.15 -7.52 17.76
N THR A 111 -8.23 -7.03 18.60
CA THR A 111 -7.80 -5.62 18.65
C THR A 111 -6.35 -5.42 18.23
N LEU A 112 -5.79 -6.31 17.39
CA LEU A 112 -4.47 -6.02 16.82
C LEU A 112 -4.59 -4.83 15.88
N LYS A 113 -3.56 -3.97 15.84
CA LYS A 113 -3.51 -2.86 14.88
C LYS A 113 -3.68 -3.32 13.42
N SER A 114 -3.18 -4.52 13.10
CA SER A 114 -3.38 -5.14 11.78
C SER A 114 -4.86 -5.47 11.52
N ASP A 115 -5.60 -5.92 12.54
CA ASP A 115 -7.04 -6.19 12.42
C ASP A 115 -7.82 -4.89 12.17
N GLU A 116 -7.46 -3.82 12.87
CA GLU A 116 -8.08 -2.50 12.71
C GLU A 116 -7.96 -2.03 11.26
N VAL A 117 -6.74 -2.01 10.70
CA VAL A 117 -6.52 -1.54 9.32
C VAL A 117 -7.24 -2.42 8.29
N ILE A 118 -7.25 -3.74 8.46
CA ILE A 118 -7.98 -4.66 7.56
C ILE A 118 -9.49 -4.40 7.61
N ARG A 119 -10.07 -4.25 8.81
CA ARG A 119 -11.51 -3.93 8.97
C ARG A 119 -11.85 -2.58 8.36
N GLU A 120 -10.98 -1.58 8.49
CA GLU A 120 -11.15 -0.28 7.86
C GLU A 120 -11.16 -0.39 6.34
N ILE A 121 -10.21 -1.11 5.73
CA ILE A 121 -10.18 -1.33 4.27
C ILE A 121 -11.45 -2.05 3.81
N PHE A 122 -11.83 -3.15 4.47
CA PHE A 122 -13.02 -3.91 4.08
C PHE A 122 -14.32 -3.12 4.24
N SER A 123 -14.38 -2.16 5.17
CA SER A 123 -15.54 -1.28 5.32
C SER A 123 -15.56 -0.12 4.32
N ALA A 124 -14.40 0.27 3.77
CA ALA A 124 -14.27 1.30 2.75
C ALA A 124 -14.56 0.82 1.32
N ILE A 125 -14.65 -0.49 1.08
CA ILE A 125 -14.81 -1.07 -0.26
C ILE A 125 -16.16 -1.79 -0.43
N LYS A 126 -16.60 -1.89 -1.68
CA LYS A 126 -17.73 -2.73 -2.05
C LYS A 126 -17.24 -4.17 -2.27
N VAL A 127 -17.54 -5.06 -1.34
CA VAL A 127 -17.20 -6.49 -1.48
C VAL A 127 -18.09 -7.15 -2.53
N GLY A 128 -17.46 -7.79 -3.51
CA GLY A 128 -18.14 -8.53 -4.57
C GLY A 128 -18.75 -9.84 -4.10
N ALA A 129 -20.00 -10.09 -4.46
CA ALA A 129 -20.65 -11.37 -4.17
C ALA A 129 -20.07 -12.49 -5.05
N VAL A 130 -19.98 -13.69 -4.47
CA VAL A 130 -19.61 -14.92 -5.17
C VAL A 130 -20.87 -15.76 -5.34
N SER A 131 -21.32 -15.95 -6.58
CA SER A 131 -22.54 -16.69 -6.89
C SER A 131 -22.27 -18.21 -7.00
N PRO A 132 -23.28 -19.07 -6.81
CA PRO A 132 -23.14 -20.50 -7.03
C PRO A 132 -22.68 -20.86 -8.46
N SER A 133 -23.13 -20.13 -9.48
CA SER A 133 -22.72 -20.35 -10.87
C SER A 133 -21.24 -20.06 -11.09
N LEU A 134 -20.70 -19.03 -10.43
CA LEU A 134 -19.29 -18.70 -10.47
C LEU A 134 -18.45 -19.79 -9.78
N ILE A 135 -18.94 -20.33 -8.66
CA ILE A 135 -18.31 -21.48 -8.00
C ILE A 135 -18.28 -22.71 -8.94
N GLU A 136 -19.37 -22.97 -9.68
CA GLU A 136 -19.41 -24.05 -10.67
C GLU A 136 -18.39 -23.86 -11.80
N GLN A 137 -18.23 -22.62 -12.30
CA GLN A 137 -17.20 -22.29 -13.30
C GLN A 137 -15.79 -22.52 -12.76
N ALA A 138 -15.51 -22.06 -11.54
CA ALA A 138 -14.23 -22.25 -10.88
C ALA A 138 -13.91 -23.74 -10.65
N GLN A 139 -14.92 -24.55 -10.29
CA GLN A 139 -14.78 -26.00 -10.19
C GLN A 139 -14.46 -26.64 -11.54
N LEU A 140 -15.12 -26.21 -12.61
CA LEU A 140 -14.86 -26.70 -13.97
C LEU A 140 -13.43 -26.35 -14.40
N ARG A 141 -13.01 -25.08 -14.22
CA ARG A 141 -11.65 -24.57 -14.45
C ARG A 141 -10.60 -25.47 -13.79
N SER A 142 -10.75 -25.72 -12.49
CA SER A 142 -9.83 -26.57 -11.73
C SER A 142 -9.81 -28.02 -12.25
N LYS A 143 -10.98 -28.60 -12.58
CA LYS A 143 -11.10 -29.97 -13.11
C LYS A 143 -10.43 -30.16 -14.47
N VAL A 144 -10.52 -29.15 -15.35
CA VAL A 144 -9.88 -29.21 -16.68
C VAL A 144 -8.41 -28.78 -16.65
N GLY A 145 -7.90 -28.33 -15.49
CA GLY A 145 -6.50 -27.96 -15.29
C GLY A 145 -6.14 -26.55 -15.76
N ASN A 146 -7.12 -25.66 -15.88
CA ASN A 146 -6.89 -24.26 -16.23
C ASN A 146 -6.43 -23.49 -14.97
N PRO A 147 -5.39 -22.64 -15.06
CA PRO A 147 -4.96 -21.75 -13.97
C PRO A 147 -6.00 -20.63 -13.74
N PRO A 148 -5.93 -19.83 -12.65
CA PRO A 148 -5.01 -19.96 -11.53
C PRO A 148 -5.54 -20.95 -10.49
N GLY A 149 -4.63 -21.44 -9.66
CA GLY A 149 -4.91 -22.35 -8.56
C GLY A 149 -4.41 -23.77 -8.76
N LYS A 150 -4.62 -24.59 -7.72
CA LYS A 150 -4.15 -25.97 -7.60
C LYS A 150 -5.34 -26.93 -7.49
N LYS A 151 -5.14 -28.23 -7.72
CA LYS A 151 -6.24 -29.22 -7.72
C LYS A 151 -7.06 -29.26 -6.42
N ASP A 152 -6.43 -28.96 -5.28
CA ASP A 152 -7.06 -29.04 -3.96
C ASP A 152 -7.51 -27.68 -3.41
N SER A 153 -7.38 -26.59 -4.19
CA SER A 153 -7.80 -25.24 -3.80
C SER A 153 -8.61 -24.58 -4.91
N LEU A 154 -9.80 -24.09 -4.56
CA LEU A 154 -10.67 -23.35 -5.48
C LEU A 154 -10.57 -21.83 -5.30
N GLY A 155 -9.84 -21.33 -4.29
CA GLY A 155 -9.82 -19.91 -3.94
C GLY A 155 -9.42 -19.02 -5.12
N ASP A 156 -8.27 -19.30 -5.72
CA ASP A 156 -7.79 -18.56 -6.90
C ASP A 156 -8.68 -18.71 -8.12
N ALA A 157 -9.19 -19.92 -8.36
CA ALA A 157 -10.11 -20.17 -9.47
C ALA A 157 -11.40 -19.34 -9.31
N ILE A 158 -11.95 -19.25 -8.10
CA ILE A 158 -13.13 -18.43 -7.77
C ILE A 158 -12.79 -16.95 -7.97
N ASN A 159 -11.67 -16.47 -7.43
CA ASN A 159 -11.27 -15.07 -7.58
C ASN A 159 -11.08 -14.68 -9.04
N TRP A 160 -10.48 -15.55 -9.84
CA TRP A 160 -10.28 -15.30 -11.26
C TRP A 160 -11.57 -15.28 -12.07
N GLU A 161 -12.47 -16.27 -11.89
CA GLU A 161 -13.78 -16.23 -12.56
C GLU A 161 -14.56 -14.98 -12.13
N TRP A 162 -14.48 -14.60 -10.86
CA TRP A 162 -15.06 -13.36 -10.36
C TRP A 162 -14.49 -12.12 -11.05
N LEU A 163 -13.17 -12.02 -11.20
CA LEU A 163 -12.51 -10.91 -11.90
C LEU A 163 -12.94 -10.83 -13.37
N LEU A 164 -13.11 -11.97 -14.04
CA LEU A 164 -13.57 -12.04 -15.43
C LEU A 164 -15.05 -11.64 -15.63
N GLU A 165 -15.83 -11.54 -14.54
CA GLU A 165 -17.21 -11.03 -14.54
C GLU A 165 -17.29 -9.55 -14.15
N GLN A 166 -16.20 -8.93 -13.69
CA GLN A 166 -16.23 -7.52 -13.29
C GLN A 166 -16.30 -6.62 -14.53
N GLU A 167 -17.15 -5.59 -14.44
CA GLU A 167 -17.21 -4.55 -15.46
C GLU A 167 -15.95 -3.67 -15.37
N ILE A 168 -15.16 -3.68 -16.44
CA ILE A 168 -13.99 -2.83 -16.60
C ILE A 168 -14.39 -1.67 -17.51
N GLU A 169 -14.30 -0.44 -17.01
CA GLU A 169 -14.70 0.72 -17.79
C GLU A 169 -13.66 1.01 -18.88
N PHE A 170 -14.07 1.71 -19.93
CA PHE A 170 -13.16 2.05 -21.02
C PHE A 170 -11.97 2.92 -20.57
N TRP A 171 -12.12 3.68 -19.49
CA TRP A 171 -11.08 4.53 -18.91
C TRP A 171 -10.13 3.77 -17.97
N ASP A 172 -10.40 2.49 -17.70
CA ASP A 172 -9.51 1.65 -16.91
C ASP A 172 -8.42 1.03 -17.79
N ASP A 173 -7.27 1.70 -17.85
CA ASP A 173 -6.16 1.24 -18.68
C ASP A 173 -5.49 -0.04 -18.14
N GLU A 174 -5.67 -0.36 -16.85
CA GLU A 174 -5.02 -1.51 -16.22
C GLU A 174 -5.77 -2.12 -15.02
N LEU A 175 -5.67 -3.45 -14.92
CA LEU A 175 -5.94 -4.25 -13.73
C LEU A 175 -4.62 -4.77 -13.18
N ILE A 176 -4.34 -4.48 -11.91
CA ILE A 176 -3.16 -5.00 -11.22
C ILE A 176 -3.58 -6.06 -10.22
N ILE A 177 -3.07 -7.28 -10.39
CA ILE A 177 -3.15 -8.34 -9.40
C ILE A 177 -1.95 -8.22 -8.47
N ILE A 178 -2.18 -8.14 -7.17
CA ILE A 178 -1.12 -8.21 -6.16
C ILE A 178 -1.20 -9.59 -5.50
N SER A 179 -0.23 -10.46 -5.79
CA SER A 179 -0.16 -11.82 -5.24
C SER A 179 1.29 -12.29 -5.14
N ALA A 180 1.63 -12.89 -4.00
CA ALA A 180 2.92 -13.51 -3.80
C ALA A 180 2.99 -14.93 -4.38
N ASP A 181 1.84 -15.61 -4.57
CA ASP A 181 1.80 -16.99 -5.06
C ASP A 181 2.21 -17.07 -6.54
N GLY A 182 2.67 -18.26 -6.93
CA GLY A 182 3.01 -18.60 -8.31
C GLY A 182 1.80 -18.94 -9.17
N ASP A 183 0.60 -18.99 -8.59
CA ASP A 183 -0.63 -19.41 -9.28
C ASP A 183 -1.09 -18.42 -10.36
N TYR A 184 -0.75 -17.13 -10.20
CA TYR A 184 -0.92 -16.10 -11.23
C TYR A 184 0.34 -15.84 -12.06
N GLU A 185 1.52 -16.28 -11.61
CA GLU A 185 2.80 -15.93 -12.22
C GLU A 185 3.23 -16.88 -13.35
N SER A 186 3.72 -16.32 -14.44
CA SER A 186 4.32 -17.06 -15.55
C SER A 186 5.57 -17.85 -15.13
N GLU A 187 5.66 -19.11 -15.57
CA GLU A 187 6.88 -19.90 -15.41
C GLU A 187 8.04 -19.39 -16.29
N LEU A 188 7.73 -18.71 -17.40
CA LEU A 188 8.73 -18.24 -18.38
C LEU A 188 9.22 -16.82 -18.08
N SER A 189 8.40 -15.99 -17.45
CA SER A 189 8.70 -14.58 -17.21
C SER A 189 8.23 -14.17 -15.82
N LYS A 190 9.16 -14.23 -14.86
CA LYS A 190 8.92 -13.79 -13.48
C LYS A 190 8.40 -12.36 -13.43
N GLY A 191 7.44 -12.11 -12.53
CA GLY A 191 6.73 -10.84 -12.41
C GLY A 191 5.66 -10.58 -13.49
N LYS A 192 5.39 -11.52 -14.40
CA LYS A 192 4.29 -11.39 -15.37
C LYS A 192 3.16 -12.37 -15.09
N PRO A 193 1.90 -12.03 -15.42
CA PRO A 193 0.82 -12.98 -15.37
C PRO A 193 1.07 -14.19 -16.29
N LYS A 194 0.53 -15.36 -15.95
CA LYS A 194 0.57 -16.55 -16.81
C LYS A 194 -0.02 -16.24 -18.18
N GLU A 195 0.58 -16.80 -19.23
CA GLU A 195 0.13 -16.58 -20.61
C GLU A 195 -1.33 -16.97 -20.83
N TYR A 196 -1.79 -18.05 -20.19
CA TYR A 196 -3.19 -18.48 -20.27
C TYR A 196 -4.15 -17.40 -19.73
N LEU A 197 -3.82 -16.82 -18.57
CA LEU A 197 -4.63 -15.77 -17.94
C LEU A 197 -4.63 -14.48 -18.77
N LEU A 198 -3.49 -14.12 -19.36
CA LEU A 198 -3.40 -12.99 -20.28
C LEU A 198 -4.32 -13.17 -21.50
N ARG A 199 -4.35 -14.38 -22.08
CA ARG A 199 -5.22 -14.67 -23.24
C ARG A 199 -6.69 -14.54 -22.86
N GLU A 200 -7.12 -15.17 -21.76
CA GLU A 200 -8.50 -15.07 -21.28
C GLU A 200 -8.90 -13.62 -20.95
N TRP A 201 -8.00 -12.89 -20.28
CA TRP A 201 -8.25 -11.50 -19.92
C TRP A 201 -8.39 -10.63 -21.17
N ASN A 202 -7.45 -10.73 -22.11
CA ASN A 202 -7.45 -9.90 -23.33
C ASN A 202 -8.62 -10.23 -24.27
N GLU A 203 -9.17 -11.45 -24.22
CA GLU A 203 -10.38 -11.81 -24.97
C GLU A 203 -11.62 -11.08 -24.45
N LYS A 204 -11.72 -10.87 -23.13
CA LYS A 204 -12.86 -10.19 -22.49
C LYS A 204 -12.67 -8.68 -22.33
N ASN A 205 -11.44 -8.25 -22.03
CA ASN A 205 -11.09 -6.89 -21.60
C ASN A 205 -10.01 -6.28 -22.50
N THR A 206 -10.33 -6.11 -23.79
CA THR A 206 -9.35 -5.71 -24.83
C THR A 206 -8.67 -4.36 -24.61
N SER A 207 -9.28 -3.47 -23.84
CA SER A 207 -8.76 -2.13 -23.52
C SER A 207 -8.02 -2.04 -22.18
N CYS A 208 -7.95 -3.14 -21.40
CA CYS A 208 -7.40 -3.11 -20.05
C CYS A 208 -6.23 -4.08 -19.90
N GLU A 209 -5.04 -3.55 -19.60
CA GLU A 209 -3.84 -4.37 -19.44
C GLU A 209 -3.82 -5.10 -18.08
N LEU A 210 -3.58 -6.41 -18.08
CA LEU A 210 -3.39 -7.18 -16.86
C LEU A 210 -1.91 -7.17 -16.42
N LYS A 211 -1.67 -6.72 -15.19
CA LYS A 211 -0.35 -6.68 -14.55
C LYS A 211 -0.33 -7.50 -13.26
N LEU A 212 0.86 -7.92 -12.86
CA LEU A 212 1.11 -8.68 -11.64
C LEU A 212 2.20 -7.99 -10.82
N GLU A 213 1.91 -7.75 -9.55
CA GLU A 213 2.87 -7.30 -8.55
C GLU A 213 2.97 -8.33 -7.42
N LYS A 214 4.18 -8.50 -6.85
CA LYS A 214 4.43 -9.55 -5.84
C LYS A 214 4.15 -9.13 -4.41
N SER A 215 4.10 -7.82 -4.16
CA SER A 215 3.87 -7.25 -2.84
C SER A 215 3.25 -5.86 -2.97
N LEU A 216 2.66 -5.36 -1.88
CA LEU A 216 2.22 -3.96 -1.83
C LEU A 216 3.39 -2.98 -2.02
N ALA A 217 4.57 -3.31 -1.47
CA ALA A 217 5.76 -2.48 -1.63
C ALA A 217 6.20 -2.35 -3.11
N ASP A 218 6.17 -3.46 -3.87
CA ASP A 218 6.49 -3.43 -5.30
C ASP A 218 5.47 -2.59 -6.07
N PHE A 219 4.19 -2.76 -5.76
CA PHE A 219 3.10 -1.95 -6.32
C PHE A 219 3.30 -0.45 -6.08
N PHE A 220 3.55 -0.04 -4.82
CA PHE A 220 3.79 1.37 -4.49
C PHE A 220 5.07 1.88 -5.15
N LYS A 221 6.13 1.10 -5.19
CA LYS A 221 7.36 1.50 -5.88
C LYS A 221 7.15 1.69 -7.40
N ALA A 222 6.34 0.85 -8.03
CA ALA A 222 6.08 0.92 -9.46
C ALA A 222 5.13 2.07 -9.83
N LYS A 223 4.09 2.32 -9.03
CA LYS A 223 3.00 3.25 -9.34
C LYS A 223 3.10 4.59 -8.64
N PHE A 224 3.71 4.62 -7.46
CA PHE A 224 3.77 5.78 -6.59
C PHE A 224 5.14 5.89 -5.89
N PRO A 225 6.26 5.94 -6.64
CA PRO A 225 7.62 5.87 -6.09
C PRO A 225 7.95 6.99 -5.10
N ASP A 226 7.25 8.12 -5.20
CA ASP A 226 7.44 9.26 -4.31
C ASP A 226 6.70 9.11 -2.97
N ILE A 227 5.87 8.09 -2.77
CA ILE A 227 5.03 7.90 -1.57
C ILE A 227 5.70 6.92 -0.61
N GLN A 228 6.31 7.47 0.42
CA GLN A 228 6.97 6.69 1.48
C GLN A 228 6.07 6.44 2.67
N LEU A 229 5.16 7.38 2.97
CA LEU A 229 4.22 7.28 4.09
C LEU A 229 2.80 7.61 3.61
N ALA A 230 1.80 7.00 4.24
CA ALA A 230 0.40 7.28 3.96
C ALA A 230 0.07 8.76 4.19
N GLU A 231 0.67 9.40 5.18
CA GLU A 231 0.48 10.83 5.47
C GLU A 231 0.85 11.73 4.28
N GLU A 232 1.83 11.34 3.47
CA GLU A 232 2.27 12.10 2.28
C GLU A 232 1.21 12.13 1.16
N ILE A 233 0.25 11.19 1.15
CA ILE A 233 -0.78 11.10 0.10
C ILE A 233 -1.65 12.37 0.06
N ASP A 234 -2.01 12.93 1.22
CA ASP A 234 -2.82 14.16 1.27
C ASP A 234 -2.04 15.35 0.69
N LYS A 235 -0.75 15.43 1.03
CA LYS A 235 0.15 16.47 0.51
C LYS A 235 0.26 16.38 -1.01
N ILE A 236 0.50 15.19 -1.55
CA ILE A 236 0.62 14.98 -3.00
C ILE A 236 -0.69 15.28 -3.72
N GLU A 237 -1.83 14.86 -3.17
CA GLU A 237 -3.14 15.19 -3.72
C GLU A 237 -3.39 16.70 -3.72
N ALA A 238 -2.98 17.41 -2.67
CA ALA A 238 -3.09 18.87 -2.63
C ALA A 238 -2.20 19.56 -3.68
N ILE A 239 -1.01 19.01 -3.97
CA ILE A 239 -0.16 19.47 -5.07
C ILE A 239 -0.86 19.27 -6.42
N GLU A 240 -1.44 18.09 -6.67
CA GLU A 240 -2.17 17.80 -7.91
C GLU A 240 -3.36 18.74 -8.09
N ARG A 241 -4.14 18.97 -7.01
CA ARG A 241 -5.26 19.92 -7.04
C ARG A 241 -4.81 21.35 -7.32
N LEU A 242 -3.62 21.73 -6.88
CA LEU A 242 -3.04 23.04 -7.20
C LEU A 242 -2.66 23.09 -8.69
N GLU A 243 -1.92 22.09 -9.19
CA GLU A 243 -1.53 21.97 -10.60
C GLU A 243 -2.73 22.06 -11.54
N GLU A 244 -3.79 21.30 -11.23
CA GLU A 244 -5.02 21.17 -12.03
C GLU A 244 -6.09 22.20 -11.66
N SER A 245 -5.77 23.18 -10.82
CA SER A 245 -6.76 24.12 -10.30
C SER A 245 -7.51 24.84 -11.42
N GLY A 246 -8.82 24.60 -11.49
CA GLY A 246 -9.73 25.23 -12.44
C GLY A 246 -10.50 26.45 -11.90
N SER A 247 -10.30 26.82 -10.63
CA SER A 247 -11.01 27.94 -10.01
C SER A 247 -10.24 28.53 -8.83
N PHE A 248 -10.45 29.82 -8.53
CA PHE A 248 -9.79 30.48 -7.39
C PHE A 248 -10.07 29.77 -6.07
N ALA A 249 -11.32 29.37 -5.84
CA ALA A 249 -11.69 28.62 -4.64
C ALA A 249 -10.98 27.26 -4.53
N ALA A 250 -10.68 26.59 -5.65
CA ALA A 250 -9.88 25.37 -5.63
C ALA A 250 -8.41 25.66 -5.31
N THR A 251 -7.84 26.74 -5.85
CA THR A 251 -6.49 27.19 -5.53
C THR A 251 -6.33 27.47 -4.03
N HIS A 252 -7.19 28.29 -3.43
CA HIS A 252 -7.11 28.58 -1.98
C HIS A 252 -7.19 27.33 -1.12
N ARG A 253 -8.09 26.38 -1.46
CA ARG A 253 -8.19 25.12 -0.71
C ARG A 253 -6.91 24.29 -0.82
N ALA A 254 -6.33 24.21 -2.01
CA ALA A 254 -5.08 23.49 -2.22
C ALA A 254 -3.93 24.16 -1.47
N VAL A 255 -3.77 25.48 -1.59
CA VAL A 255 -2.78 26.27 -0.86
C VAL A 255 -2.93 26.11 0.65
N SER A 256 -4.13 26.27 1.19
CA SER A 256 -4.40 26.11 2.62
C SER A 256 -4.03 24.72 3.14
N THR A 257 -4.29 23.66 2.36
CA THR A 257 -3.88 22.29 2.75
C THR A 257 -2.36 22.13 2.70
N LEU A 258 -1.71 22.71 1.69
CA LEU A 258 -0.26 22.63 1.54
C LEU A 258 0.49 23.45 2.59
N ASP A 259 -0.11 24.54 3.08
CA ASP A 259 0.53 25.39 4.07
C ASP A 259 0.66 24.73 5.45
N ASP A 260 -0.14 23.71 5.74
CA ASP A 260 0.00 22.87 6.95
C ASP A 260 1.32 22.06 6.97
N TYR A 261 2.05 22.00 5.86
CA TYR A 261 3.33 21.31 5.74
C TYR A 261 4.51 22.28 5.68
N ASP A 262 5.52 22.02 6.50
CA ASP A 262 6.76 22.83 6.53
C ASP A 262 7.85 22.28 5.60
N ASP A 263 7.82 20.98 5.30
CA ASP A 263 8.86 20.30 4.55
C ASP A 263 8.33 19.63 3.27
N PHE A 264 9.07 19.86 2.19
CA PHE A 264 8.81 19.33 0.86
C PHE A 264 10.06 18.69 0.26
N LYS A 265 9.85 17.59 -0.47
CA LYS A 265 10.87 17.01 -1.35
C LYS A 265 11.15 18.00 -2.47
N ASP A 266 12.38 18.02 -2.98
CA ASP A 266 12.73 18.97 -4.05
C ASP A 266 11.88 18.74 -5.33
N SER A 267 11.47 17.51 -5.60
CA SER A 267 10.49 17.17 -6.65
C SER A 267 9.10 17.77 -6.40
N GLU A 268 8.64 17.82 -5.16
CA GLU A 268 7.37 18.46 -4.76
C GLU A 268 7.46 19.98 -4.91
N VAL A 269 8.56 20.59 -4.45
CA VAL A 269 8.82 22.04 -4.62
C VAL A 269 8.79 22.41 -6.10
N LYS A 270 9.46 21.63 -6.94
CA LYS A 270 9.47 21.81 -8.39
C LYS A 270 8.06 21.82 -8.98
N ARG A 271 7.22 20.85 -8.58
CA ARG A 271 5.82 20.73 -9.02
C ARG A 271 5.00 21.94 -8.62
N ILE A 272 5.08 22.35 -7.35
CA ILE A 272 4.35 23.50 -6.83
C ILE A 272 4.77 24.78 -7.57
N ILE A 273 6.07 25.05 -7.72
CA ILE A 273 6.54 26.24 -8.45
C ILE A 273 6.04 26.23 -9.89
N LYS A 274 6.08 25.07 -10.56
CA LYS A 274 5.52 24.94 -11.91
C LYS A 274 4.03 25.20 -11.95
N ALA A 275 3.25 24.77 -10.96
CA ALA A 275 1.83 25.11 -10.89
C ALA A 275 1.62 26.64 -10.90
N TYR A 276 2.34 27.36 -10.05
CA TYR A 276 2.32 28.83 -10.00
C TYR A 276 2.75 29.48 -11.33
N LEU A 277 3.78 28.91 -11.96
CA LEU A 277 4.30 29.42 -13.22
C LEU A 277 3.41 29.06 -14.40
N ASP A 278 2.73 27.93 -14.46
CA ASP A 278 2.09 27.46 -15.69
C ASP A 278 0.55 27.62 -15.64
N ASN A 279 -0.04 27.63 -14.44
CA ASN A 279 -1.49 27.72 -14.29
C ASN A 279 -1.98 29.18 -14.23
N ASN A 280 -2.67 29.60 -15.29
CA ASN A 280 -3.23 30.95 -15.42
C ASN A 280 -4.27 31.30 -14.34
N GLN A 281 -4.99 30.33 -13.76
CA GLN A 281 -5.93 30.62 -12.67
C GLN A 281 -5.16 31.08 -11.42
N ILE A 282 -4.06 30.41 -11.09
CA ILE A 282 -3.20 30.78 -9.96
C ILE A 282 -2.59 32.16 -10.19
N ARG A 283 -2.04 32.40 -11.39
CA ARG A 283 -1.41 33.69 -11.74
C ARG A 283 -2.32 34.90 -11.54
N ARG A 284 -3.64 34.74 -11.70
CA ARG A 284 -4.61 35.83 -11.57
C ARG A 284 -4.91 36.25 -10.13
N ILE A 285 -4.52 35.43 -9.16
CA ILE A 285 -4.77 35.65 -7.73
C ILE A 285 -3.49 35.60 -6.91
N LEU A 286 -2.35 35.90 -7.53
CA LEU A 286 -1.04 35.91 -6.83
C LEU A 286 -0.90 37.01 -5.80
N GLU A 287 -1.76 38.02 -5.86
CA GLU A 287 -1.80 39.09 -4.87
C GLU A 287 -2.66 38.71 -3.66
N ASP A 288 -3.42 37.62 -3.73
CA ASP A 288 -4.17 37.12 -2.60
C ASP A 288 -3.19 36.66 -1.51
N GLU A 289 -3.47 37.06 -0.27
CA GLU A 289 -2.53 36.97 0.85
C GLU A 289 -1.98 35.55 1.06
N ASP A 290 -2.87 34.56 1.17
CA ASP A 290 -2.51 33.16 1.38
C ASP A 290 -1.73 32.57 0.19
N VAL A 291 -2.20 32.83 -1.03
CA VAL A 291 -1.57 32.35 -2.27
C VAL A 291 -0.16 32.92 -2.41
N ARG A 292 0.02 34.20 -2.08
CA ARG A 292 1.30 34.91 -2.15
C ARG A 292 2.27 34.44 -1.09
N GLU A 293 1.81 34.34 0.15
CA GLU A 293 2.64 33.91 1.28
C GLU A 293 3.13 32.48 1.08
N PHE A 294 2.26 31.58 0.64
CA PHE A 294 2.64 30.20 0.33
C PHE A 294 3.64 30.13 -0.83
N ALA A 295 3.47 30.95 -1.88
CA ALA A 295 4.43 31.02 -2.98
C ALA A 295 5.84 31.42 -2.48
N LEU A 296 5.92 32.40 -1.59
CA LEU A 296 7.17 32.86 -0.99
C LEU A 296 7.79 31.78 -0.08
N LYS A 297 6.97 31.05 0.69
CA LYS A 297 7.39 29.90 1.50
C LYS A 297 8.08 28.85 0.63
N VAL A 298 7.40 28.40 -0.43
CA VAL A 298 7.90 27.32 -1.33
C VAL A 298 9.18 27.73 -2.05
N VAL A 299 9.28 28.99 -2.48
CA VAL A 299 10.49 29.57 -3.06
C VAL A 299 11.68 29.49 -2.10
N GLY A 300 11.44 29.63 -0.79
CA GLY A 300 12.47 29.48 0.25
C GLY A 300 12.94 28.03 0.46
N LEU A 301 12.18 27.04 0.00
CA LEU A 301 12.44 25.62 0.18
C LEU A 301 13.20 24.97 -0.99
N ALA A 302 13.47 25.71 -2.05
CA ALA A 302 14.23 25.22 -3.21
C ALA A 302 15.68 24.88 -2.84
N LYS A 303 16.12 23.67 -3.19
CA LYS A 303 17.44 23.13 -2.81
C LYS A 303 18.31 22.83 -4.03
N SER A 304 17.75 22.26 -5.10
CA SER A 304 18.51 21.93 -6.31
C SER A 304 18.73 23.13 -7.22
N GLU A 305 19.74 23.06 -8.09
CA GLU A 305 20.01 24.11 -9.08
C GLU A 305 18.78 24.37 -9.97
N GLU A 306 18.03 23.31 -10.31
CA GLU A 306 16.80 23.42 -11.09
C GLU A 306 15.69 24.16 -10.33
N THR A 307 15.39 23.77 -9.08
CA THR A 307 14.34 24.42 -8.29
C THR A 307 14.72 25.85 -7.90
N ILE A 308 16.01 26.12 -7.68
CA ILE A 308 16.52 27.48 -7.48
C ILE A 308 16.31 28.33 -8.73
N GLY A 309 16.54 27.77 -9.93
CA GLY A 309 16.27 28.43 -11.21
C GLY A 309 14.80 28.81 -11.36
N LEU A 310 13.90 27.84 -11.17
CA LEU A 310 12.45 28.06 -11.24
C LEU A 310 11.96 29.07 -10.17
N SER A 311 12.55 29.02 -8.97
CA SER A 311 12.24 29.94 -7.88
C SER A 311 12.56 31.38 -8.22
N LYS A 312 13.62 31.66 -9.00
CA LYS A 312 13.92 33.02 -9.47
C LYS A 312 12.81 33.54 -10.36
N SER A 313 12.35 32.74 -11.32
CA SER A 313 11.26 33.10 -12.21
C SER A 313 9.94 33.32 -11.45
N LEU A 314 9.66 32.53 -10.43
CA LEU A 314 8.49 32.77 -9.57
C LEU A 314 8.65 34.04 -8.73
N LYS A 315 9.84 34.32 -8.18
CA LYS A 315 10.12 35.58 -7.46
C LYS A 315 9.88 36.81 -8.33
N GLU A 316 10.40 36.81 -9.56
CA GLU A 316 10.19 37.91 -10.52
C GLU A 316 8.70 38.15 -10.78
N LEU A 317 7.90 37.09 -10.77
CA LEU A 317 6.45 37.15 -10.97
C LEU A 317 5.69 37.65 -9.72
N LEU A 318 6.29 37.50 -8.53
CA LEU A 318 5.75 37.97 -7.24
C LEU A 318 6.20 39.39 -6.86
N GLU A 319 7.14 39.99 -7.62
CA GLU A 319 7.51 41.39 -7.46
C GLU A 319 6.29 42.27 -7.82
N PRO A 320 6.02 43.33 -7.04
CA PRO A 320 4.90 44.21 -7.32
C PRO A 320 5.07 44.85 -8.71
N LEU A 321 4.07 44.71 -9.57
CA LEU A 321 4.00 45.34 -10.91
C LEU A 321 3.92 46.86 -10.83
#